data_AF-A0A2V7B571-F1
#
_entry.id   AF-A0A2V7B571-F1
#
_cell.length_a   1.000
_cell.length_b   1.000
_cell.length_c   1.000
_cell.angle_alpha   90.00
_cell.angle_beta   90.00
_cell.angle_gamma   90.00
#
_symmetry.space_group_name_H-M   'P 1'
#
loop_
_entity.id
_entity.type
_entity.pdbx_description
1 polymer ?
#
loop_
_entity_poly.entity_id
_entity_poly.type
_entity_poly.pdbx_seq_one_letter_code
_entity_poly.pdbx_strand_id
1 'polypeptide(L)' 'MRKCPRCLKDYAERPVISRRDTKTEICTACGLEEALVDLIRRGGRQLPEIVQRREDRMVAFIRRAGR' A
#
# COMPACT_ATOMS: atom_id res chain seq x y z
N MET A 1 -3.22 21.13 7.90
CA MET A 1 -2.14 20.13 7.78
C MET A 1 -2.16 19.27 9.04
N ARG A 2 -2.02 17.95 8.93
CA ARG A 2 -1.98 17.04 10.10
C ARG A 2 -0.54 16.56 10.28
N LYS A 3 -0.12 16.33 11.51
CA LYS A 3 1.21 15.80 11.84
C LYS A 3 1.15 14.30 12.01
N CYS A 4 2.02 13.55 11.33
CA CYS A 4 2.06 12.10 11.46
C CYS A 4 2.66 11.71 12.82
N PRO A 5 1.99 10.88 13.64
CA PRO A 5 2.51 10.48 14.96
C PRO A 5 3.74 9.56 14.86
N ARG A 6 3.98 8.93 13.69
CA ARG A 6 5.12 8.03 13.48
C ARG A 6 6.40 8.74 13.01
N CYS A 7 6.31 9.64 12.04
CA CYS A 7 7.48 10.31 11.47
C CYS A 7 7.57 11.81 11.80
N LEU A 8 6.56 12.36 12.50
CA LEU A 8 6.48 13.75 12.93
C LEU A 8 6.51 14.78 11.79
N LYS A 9 6.31 14.36 10.55
CA LYS A 9 6.17 15.24 9.39
C LYS A 9 4.72 15.65 9.19
N ASP A 10 4.52 16.86 8.69
CA ASP A 10 3.22 17.31 8.24
C ASP A 10 2.83 16.61 6.93
N TYR A 11 1.54 16.32 6.81
CA TYR A 11 0.95 15.71 5.62
C TYR A 11 -0.41 16.33 5.31
N ALA A 12 -0.76 16.35 4.04
CA ALA A 12 -2.00 16.96 3.53
C ALA A 12 -2.93 15.93 2.87
N GLU A 13 -2.37 14.78 2.48
CA GLU A 13 -3.12 13.68 1.91
C GLU A 13 -4.02 12.97 2.94
N ARG A 14 -4.95 12.15 2.42
CA ARG A 14 -5.81 11.33 3.26
C ARG A 14 -4.95 10.35 4.09
N PRO A 15 -5.10 10.31 5.43
CA PRO A 15 -4.35 9.38 6.26
C PRO A 15 -4.74 7.93 5.99
N VAL A 16 -3.88 7.01 6.44
CA VAL A 16 -4.13 5.58 6.45
C VAL A 16 -4.03 5.03 7.87
N ILE A 17 -4.69 3.91 8.14
CA ILE A 17 -4.62 3.24 9.44
C ILE A 17 -3.32 2.44 9.55
N SER A 18 -2.60 2.62 10.65
CA SER A 18 -1.41 1.86 11.01
C SER A 18 -1.69 0.37 11.07
N ARG A 19 -0.83 -0.43 10.44
CA ARG A 19 -0.83 -1.90 10.52
C ARG A 19 -0.35 -2.42 11.85
N ARG A 20 0.24 -1.57 12.70
CA ARG A 20 0.82 -1.96 14.00
C ARG A 20 -0.24 -2.10 15.09
N ASP A 21 -1.25 -1.22 15.07
CA ASP A 21 -2.30 -1.18 16.09
C ASP A 21 -3.73 -1.17 15.53
N THR A 22 -3.88 -1.12 14.20
CA THR A 22 -5.16 -1.11 13.48
C THR A 22 -6.09 0.04 13.84
N LYS A 23 -5.58 1.11 14.46
CA LYS A 23 -6.38 2.23 15.00
C LYS A 23 -5.78 3.59 14.67
N THR A 24 -4.46 3.73 14.73
CA THR A 24 -3.81 5.04 14.62
C THR A 24 -3.73 5.50 13.17
N GLU A 25 -4.21 6.71 12.89
CA GLU A 25 -4.04 7.38 11.60
C GLU A 25 -2.58 7.86 11.43
N ILE A 26 -1.94 7.48 10.33
CA ILE A 26 -0.59 7.87 9.94
C ILE A 26 -0.57 8.41 8.50
N CYS A 27 0.51 9.09 8.12
CA CYS A 27 0.67 9.53 6.73
C CYS A 27 0.83 8.33 5.78
N THR A 28 0.54 8.55 4.50
CA THR A 28 0.57 7.50 3.47
C THR A 28 1.96 6.87 3.33
N ALA A 29 3.02 7.67 3.42
CA ALA A 29 4.41 7.20 3.34
C ALA A 29 4.75 6.20 4.46
N CYS A 30 4.37 6.50 5.70
CA CYS A 30 4.58 5.58 6.82
C CYS A 30 3.76 4.29 6.66
N GLY A 31 2.50 4.39 6.19
CA GLY A 31 1.68 3.21 5.93
C GLY A 31 2.24 2.30 4.85
N LEU A 32 2.84 2.88 3.79
CA LEU A 32 3.55 2.12 2.75
C LEU A 32 4.78 1.41 3.33
N GLU A 33 5.60 2.11 4.11
CA GLU A 33 6.78 1.54 4.77
C GLU A 33 6.40 0.36 5.68
N GLU A 34 5.31 0.49 6.43
CA GLU A 34 4.76 -0.59 7.25
C GLU A 34 4.39 -1.83 6.42
N ALA A 35 3.70 -1.62 5.29
CA ALA A 35 3.31 -2.70 4.39
C ALA A 35 4.52 -3.41 3.76
N LEU A 36 5.53 -2.64 3.35
CA LEU A 36 6.75 -3.17 2.75
C LEU A 36 7.56 -3.98 3.76
N VAL A 37 7.71 -3.49 4.99
CA VAL A 37 8.38 -4.23 6.07
C VAL A 37 7.68 -5.57 6.33
N ASP A 38 6.34 -5.59 6.38
CA ASP A 38 5.58 -6.81 6.60
C ASP A 38 5.73 -7.81 5.44
N LEU A 39 5.78 -7.31 4.21
CA LEU A 39 6.01 -8.11 3.01
C LEU A 39 7.40 -8.76 3.02
N ILE A 40 8.43 -7.97 3.32
CA ILE A 40 9.82 -8.44 3.40
C ILE A 40 9.96 -9.50 4.49
N ARG A 41 9.36 -9.28 5.67
CA ARG A 41 9.35 -10.26 6.77
C ARG A 41 8.71 -11.59 6.40
N ARG A 42 7.76 -11.60 5.46
CA ARG A 42 7.12 -12.81 4.93
C ARG A 42 7.93 -13.48 3.81
N GLY A 43 9.13 -12.98 3.50
CA GLY A 43 10.01 -13.49 2.48
C GLY A 43 9.51 -13.26 1.06
N GLY A 44 8.63 -12.29 0.83
CA GLY A 44 8.08 -11.99 -0.50
C GLY A 44 7.31 -13.14 -1.17
N ARG A 45 7.02 -14.24 -0.45
CA ARG A 45 6.58 -15.53 -1.01
C ARG A 45 5.23 -15.51 -1.74
N GLN A 46 4.41 -14.49 -1.54
CA GLN A 46 3.08 -14.36 -2.16
C GLN A 46 3.03 -13.40 -3.36
N LEU A 47 4.14 -12.76 -3.71
CA LEU A 47 4.17 -11.76 -4.79
C LEU A 47 3.99 -12.35 -6.19
N PRO A 48 4.66 -13.45 -6.60
CA PRO A 48 4.71 -13.80 -8.02
C PRO A 48 3.34 -14.08 -8.64
N GLU A 49 2.54 -14.96 -8.03
CA GLU A 49 1.25 -15.37 -8.63
C GLU A 49 0.13 -14.35 -8.47
N ILE A 50 0.02 -13.70 -7.31
CA ILE A 50 -1.05 -12.73 -7.05
C ILE A 50 -0.86 -11.47 -7.88
N VAL A 51 0.39 -11.02 -8.05
CA VAL A 51 0.68 -9.84 -8.87
C VAL A 51 0.43 -10.15 -10.34
N GLN A 52 0.91 -11.28 -10.86
CA GLN A 52 0.71 -11.66 -12.27
C GLN A 52 -0.79 -11.70 -12.63
N ARG A 53 -1.62 -12.35 -11.81
CA ARG A 53 -3.08 -12.40 -12.07
C ARG A 53 -3.74 -11.02 -12.10
N ARG A 54 -3.26 -10.07 -11.30
CA ARG A 54 -3.79 -8.69 -11.29
C ARG A 54 -3.38 -7.93 -12.54
N GLU A 55 -2.12 -8.06 -12.94
CA GLU A 55 -1.61 -7.46 -14.19
C GLU A 55 -2.35 -8.02 -15.40
N ASP A 56 -2.53 -9.34 -15.49
CA ASP A 56 -3.27 -9.99 -16.57
C ASP A 56 -4.70 -9.45 -16.68
N ARG A 57 -5.37 -9.26 -15.54
CA ARG A 57 -6.72 -8.69 -15.48
C ARG A 57 -6.75 -7.23 -15.95
N MET A 58 -5.76 -6.42 -15.57
CA MET A 58 -5.64 -5.03 -16.00
C MET A 58 -5.39 -4.94 -17.50
N VAL A 59 -4.46 -5.72 -18.03
CA VAL A 59 -4.16 -5.80 -19.47
C VAL A 59 -5.39 -6.23 -20.26
N ALA A 60 -6.13 -7.23 -19.78
CA ALA A 60 -7.37 -7.67 -20.40
C ALA A 60 -8.44 -6.57 -20.42
N PHE A 61 -8.56 -5.79 -19.33
CA PHE A 61 -9.48 -4.65 -19.26
C PHE A 61 -9.09 -3.56 -20.26
N ILE A 62 -7.82 -3.13 -20.29
CA ILE A 62 -7.33 -2.11 -21.22
C ILE A 62 -7.59 -2.53 -22.68
N ARG A 63 -7.31 -3.79 -23.02
CA ARG A 63 -7.55 -4.35 -24.37
C ARG A 63 -9.03 -4.46 -24.76
N ARG A 64 -9.94 -4.46 -23.79
CA ARG A 64 -11.40 -4.43 -24.03
C ARG A 64 -11.94 -3.01 -24.10
N ALA A 65 -11.40 -2.09 -23.29
CA ALA A 65 -11.81 -0.69 -23.26
C ALA A 65 -11.27 0.13 -24.45
N GLY A 66 -10.17 -0.31 -25.08
CA GLY A 66 -9.63 0.27 -26.30
C GLY A 66 -10.21 -0.32 -27.60
N ARG A 67 -11.32 -1.07 -27.52
CA ARG A 67 -12.08 -1.60 -28.66
C ARG A 67 -13.46 -0.96 -28.71
#